data_AF-A0A7C1ZIE1-F1
#
_entry.id   AF-A0A7C1ZIE1-F1
#
_cell.length_a   1.000
_cell.length_b   1.000
_cell.length_c   1.000
_cell.angle_alpha   90.00
_cell.angle_beta   90.00
_cell.angle_gamma   90.00
#
_symmetry.space_group_name_H-M   'P 1'
#
loop_
_entity.id
_entity.type
_entity.pdbx_description
1 polymer ?
#
loop_
_entity_poly.entity_id
_entity_poly.type
_entity_poly.pdbx_seq_one_letter_code
_entity_poly.pdbx_strand_id
1 'polypeptide(L)'
;MQWVSEPDNGMYEAINKGFKMSKGQILAYLNSDDLYFPWTVSIVVDYFQKHPQSDLVYGDKLNYDIPSNQIQLCFYPPFRLSWLRRTGFLAQPTVFLEDMF
;
A
#
# COMPACT_ATOMS: atom_id res chain seq x y z
N MET A 1 -13.91 6.79 11.21
CA MET A 1 -14.15 6.24 9.85
C MET A 1 -15.03 7.23 9.11
N GLN A 2 -14.61 7.67 7.93
CA GLN A 2 -15.38 8.56 7.06
C GLN A 2 -15.53 7.85 5.71
N TRP A 3 -16.72 7.87 5.14
CA TRP A 3 -17.03 7.22 3.86
C TRP A 3 -17.94 8.14 3.04
N VAL A 4 -17.85 8.04 1.72
CA VAL A 4 -18.65 8.78 0.75
C VAL A 4 -19.14 7.80 -0.32
N SER A 5 -20.38 7.98 -0.78
CA SER A 5 -20.97 7.22 -1.89
C SER A 5 -21.52 8.18 -2.93
N GLU A 6 -21.09 8.05 -4.17
CA GLU A 6 -21.42 8.94 -5.29
C GLU A 6 -21.26 8.15 -6.61
N PRO A 7 -21.70 8.68 -7.76
CA PRO A 7 -21.48 8.02 -9.05
C PRO A 7 -20.00 7.71 -9.31
N ASP A 8 -19.74 6.52 -9.83
CA ASP A 8 -18.37 6.08 -10.13
C ASP A 8 -17.83 6.81 -11.37
N ASN A 9 -16.62 7.33 -11.24
CA ASN A 9 -15.85 7.90 -12.33
C ASN A 9 -14.37 7.41 -12.28
N GLY A 10 -14.18 6.23 -11.67
CA GLY A 10 -12.96 5.45 -11.70
C GLY A 10 -12.24 5.38 -10.36
N MET A 11 -11.52 4.27 -10.16
CA MET A 11 -10.78 3.98 -8.93
C MET A 11 -9.81 5.10 -8.52
N TYR A 12 -9.09 5.70 -9.47
CA TYR A 12 -8.13 6.76 -9.16
C TYR A 12 -8.79 8.02 -8.61
N GLU A 13 -10.02 8.35 -9.03
CA GLU A 13 -10.75 9.46 -8.43
C GLU A 13 -11.10 9.17 -6.97
N ALA A 14 -11.58 7.95 -6.68
CA ALA A 14 -11.88 7.51 -5.33
C ALA A 14 -10.64 7.54 -4.43
N ILE A 15 -9.49 7.04 -4.91
CA ILE A 15 -8.20 7.10 -4.18
C ILE A 15 -7.80 8.54 -3.91
N ASN A 16 -7.86 9.43 -4.92
CA ASN A 16 -7.49 10.84 -4.76
C ASN A 16 -8.40 11.58 -3.76
N LYS A 17 -9.70 11.28 -3.74
CA LYS A 17 -10.63 11.80 -2.73
C LYS A 17 -10.27 11.28 -1.33
N GLY A 18 -10.01 9.98 -1.21
CA GLY A 18 -9.57 9.35 0.03
C GLY A 18 -8.32 10.00 0.61
N PHE A 19 -7.29 10.24 -0.21
CA PHE A 19 -6.07 10.93 0.22
C PHE A 19 -6.33 12.38 0.64
N LYS A 20 -7.11 13.16 -0.13
CA LYS A 20 -7.47 14.54 0.27
C LYS A 20 -8.25 14.62 1.59
N MET A 21 -8.99 13.59 1.94
CA MET A 21 -9.76 13.50 3.19
C MET A 21 -8.92 12.98 4.37
N SER A 22 -7.81 12.31 4.07
CA SER A 22 -6.94 11.73 5.09
C SER A 22 -6.21 12.81 5.88
N LYS A 23 -5.83 12.49 7.13
CA LYS A 23 -5.14 13.40 8.06
C LYS A 23 -3.90 12.76 8.69
N GLY A 24 -3.53 11.59 8.20
CA GLY A 24 -2.40 10.82 8.72
C GLY A 24 -1.12 11.22 8.00
N GLN A 25 0.02 11.09 8.68
CA GLN A 25 1.34 11.36 8.10
C GLN A 25 1.86 10.21 7.22
N ILE A 26 1.26 9.03 7.35
CA ILE A 26 1.57 7.86 6.53
C ILE A 26 0.33 7.54 5.72
N LEU A 27 0.47 7.55 4.39
CA LEU A 27 -0.59 7.27 3.44
C LEU A 27 -0.40 5.92 2.79
N ALA A 28 -1.50 5.19 2.66
CA ALA A 28 -1.62 4.00 1.84
C ALA A 28 -3.07 3.89 1.37
N TYR A 29 -3.29 3.19 0.26
CA TYR A 29 -4.61 2.76 -0.13
C TYR A 29 -4.65 1.25 -0.25
N LEU A 30 -5.80 0.66 0.04
CA LEU A 30 -6.02 -0.77 -0.02
C LEU A 30 -7.27 -1.00 -0.85
N ASN A 31 -7.19 -1.88 -1.85
CA ASN A 31 -8.37 -2.24 -2.62
C ASN A 31 -9.35 -3.02 -1.73
N SER A 32 -10.62 -3.03 -2.12
CA SER A 32 -11.69 -3.66 -1.33
C SER A 32 -11.58 -5.19 -1.25
N ASP A 33 -10.83 -5.80 -2.15
CA ASP A 33 -10.56 -7.24 -2.25
C ASP A 33 -9.22 -7.65 -1.62
N ASP A 34 -8.45 -6.69 -1.08
CA ASP A 34 -7.20 -6.92 -0.39
C ASP A 34 -7.36 -6.85 1.13
N LEU A 35 -6.46 -7.50 1.86
CA LEU A 35 -6.41 -7.49 3.32
C LEU A 35 -4.99 -7.29 3.83
N TYR A 36 -4.86 -6.53 4.91
CA TYR A 36 -3.63 -6.49 5.70
C TYR A 36 -3.58 -7.63 6.71
N PHE A 37 -2.37 -8.11 6.98
CA PHE A 37 -2.14 -8.88 8.18
C PHE A 37 -2.31 -7.99 9.41
N PRO A 38 -2.74 -8.54 10.56
CA PRO A 38 -2.98 -7.75 11.78
C PRO A 38 -1.78 -6.90 12.23
N TRP A 39 -0.56 -7.31 11.87
CA TRP A 39 0.69 -6.63 12.25
C TRP A 39 1.21 -5.64 11.20
N THR A 40 0.66 -5.60 9.98
CA THR A 40 1.25 -4.84 8.87
C THR A 40 1.39 -3.35 9.22
N VAL A 41 0.31 -2.72 9.70
CA VAL A 41 0.30 -1.28 10.01
C VAL A 41 1.28 -0.96 11.15
N SER A 42 1.32 -1.77 12.21
CA SER A 42 2.24 -1.54 13.33
C SER A 42 3.71 -1.64 12.93
N ILE A 43 4.05 -2.59 12.04
CA ILE A 43 5.43 -2.74 11.55
C ILE A 43 5.83 -1.54 10.72
N VAL A 44 4.94 -1.07 9.84
CA VAL A 44 5.21 0.09 8.98
C VAL A 44 5.41 1.36 9.83
N VAL A 45 4.53 1.62 10.79
CA VAL A 45 4.64 2.78 11.68
C VAL A 45 5.96 2.76 12.46
N ASP A 46 6.31 1.62 13.06
CA ASP A 46 7.58 1.45 13.78
C ASP A 46 8.79 1.67 12.86
N TYR A 47 8.72 1.23 11.60
CA TYR A 47 9.77 1.46 10.62
C TYR A 47 9.98 2.94 10.31
N PHE A 48 8.90 3.69 9.99
CA PHE A 48 9.01 5.13 9.73
C PHE A 48 9.54 5.89 10.96
N GLN A 49 9.11 5.52 12.17
CA GLN A 49 9.62 6.13 13.41
C GLN A 49 11.13 5.92 13.61
N LYS A 50 11.65 4.74 13.24
CA LYS A 50 13.09 4.43 13.32
C LYS A 50 13.90 5.00 12.16
N HIS A 51 13.25 5.34 11.06
CA HIS A 51 13.87 5.78 9.81
C HIS A 51 13.15 6.99 9.22
N PRO A 52 13.15 8.15 9.92
CA PRO A 52 12.39 9.35 9.55
C PRO A 52 12.84 10.02 8.24
N GLN A 53 13.88 9.52 7.60
CA GLN A 53 14.35 9.95 6.28
C GLN A 53 13.77 9.11 5.12
N SER A 54 12.88 8.17 5.41
CA SER A 54 12.34 7.24 4.40
C SER A 54 11.05 7.80 3.82
N ASP A 55 11.02 8.10 2.52
CA ASP A 55 9.80 8.61 1.88
C ASP A 55 8.76 7.51 1.59
N LEU A 56 9.22 6.25 1.49
CA LEU A 56 8.44 5.12 1.04
C LEU A 56 8.88 3.82 1.72
N VAL A 57 7.90 3.00 2.11
CA VAL A 57 8.10 1.62 2.55
C VAL A 57 7.26 0.70 1.65
N TYR A 58 7.84 -0.44 1.27
CA TYR A 58 7.10 -1.53 0.62
C TYR A 58 7.55 -2.87 1.18
N GLY A 59 6.76 -3.91 0.93
CA GLY A 59 7.05 -5.24 1.45
C GLY A 59 6.54 -6.39 0.58
N ASP A 60 6.70 -7.58 1.14
CA ASP A 60 6.23 -8.83 0.58
C ASP A 60 4.71 -8.96 0.66
N LYS A 61 4.14 -9.77 -0.24
CA LYS A 61 2.70 -10.06 -0.22
C LYS A 61 2.40 -11.54 -0.35
N LEU A 62 1.16 -11.86 -0.01
CA LEU A 62 0.56 -13.15 -0.22
C LEU A 62 -0.63 -12.95 -1.17
N ASN A 63 -0.64 -13.62 -2.31
CA ASN A 63 -1.84 -13.73 -3.14
C ASN A 63 -2.62 -14.97 -2.68
N TYR A 64 -3.90 -14.80 -2.39
CA TYR A 64 -4.80 -15.89 -2.05
C TYR A 64 -5.88 -16.00 -3.13
N ASP A 65 -5.93 -17.13 -3.81
CA ASP A 65 -6.97 -17.42 -4.79
C ASP A 65 -8.09 -18.22 -4.12
N ILE A 66 -9.24 -17.56 -3.93
CA ILE A 66 -10.41 -18.17 -3.25
C ILE A 66 -10.93 -19.40 -4.01
N PRO A 67 -11.12 -19.39 -5.34
CA PRO A 67 -11.65 -20.54 -6.07
C PRO A 67 -10.76 -21.78 -5.99
N SER A 68 -9.43 -21.64 -6.11
CA SER A 68 -8.51 -22.78 -6.06
C SER A 68 -7.96 -23.10 -4.68
N ASN A 69 -8.23 -22.26 -3.67
CA ASN A 69 -7.65 -22.33 -2.33
C ASN A 69 -6.11 -22.37 -2.37
N GLN A 70 -5.52 -21.60 -3.27
CA GLN A 70 -4.06 -21.53 -3.44
C GLN A 70 -3.48 -20.27 -2.80
N ILE A 71 -2.27 -20.44 -2.26
CA ILE A 71 -1.47 -19.38 -1.68
C ILE A 71 -0.20 -19.23 -2.50
N GLN A 72 0.10 -18.01 -2.92
CA GLN A 72 1.37 -17.65 -3.53
C GLN A 72 2.06 -16.56 -2.69
N LEU A 73 3.25 -16.87 -2.20
CA LEU A 73 4.12 -15.89 -1.56
C LEU A 73 4.91 -15.13 -2.63
N CYS A 74 4.91 -13.80 -2.53
CA CYS A 74 5.63 -12.90 -3.43
C CYS A 74 6.65 -12.10 -2.62
N PHE A 75 7.92 -12.43 -2.79
CA PHE A 75 9.04 -11.75 -2.14
C PHE A 75 9.63 -10.67 -3.04
N TYR A 76 9.89 -9.50 -2.48
CA TYR A 76 10.50 -8.36 -3.18
C TYR A 76 11.92 -8.10 -2.67
N PRO A 77 12.88 -7.84 -3.57
CA PRO A 77 14.24 -7.54 -3.16
C PRO A 77 14.31 -6.16 -2.48
N PRO A 78 15.39 -5.89 -1.71
CA PRO A 78 15.69 -4.55 -1.22
C PRO A 78 15.71 -3.51 -2.36
N PHE A 79 15.31 -2.28 -2.05
CA PHE A 79 15.10 -1.25 -3.06
C PHE A 79 16.34 -1.00 -3.89
N ARG A 80 16.17 -1.07 -5.21
CA ARG A 80 17.15 -0.60 -6.19
C ARG A 80 16.41 0.12 -7.30
N LEU A 81 16.79 1.36 -7.57
CA LEU A 81 16.21 2.15 -8.66
C LEU A 81 16.29 1.42 -10.01
N SER A 82 17.38 0.69 -10.26
CA SER A 82 17.54 -0.11 -11.48
C SER A 82 16.56 -1.26 -11.59
N TRP A 83 16.11 -1.83 -10.46
CA TRP A 83 15.09 -2.87 -10.44
C TRP A 83 13.71 -2.26 -10.73
N LEU A 84 13.35 -1.15 -10.07
CA LEU A 84 12.07 -0.47 -10.31
C LEU A 84 11.94 -0.02 -11.77
N ARG A 85 13.02 0.50 -12.37
CA ARG A 85 13.04 0.88 -13.80
C ARG A 85 12.81 -0.29 -14.76
N ARG A 86 13.10 -1.53 -14.33
CA ARG A 86 12.92 -2.74 -15.15
C ARG A 86 11.56 -3.40 -14.91
N THR A 87 11.11 -3.50 -13.66
CA THR A 87 9.84 -4.14 -13.33
C THR A 87 8.64 -3.21 -13.50
N GLY A 88 8.85 -1.91 -13.33
CA GLY A 88 7.85 -0.88 -13.56
C GLY A 88 6.82 -0.70 -12.45
N PHE A 89 6.88 -1.48 -11.36
CA PHE A 89 5.94 -1.34 -10.25
C PHE A 89 6.47 -1.90 -8.92
N LEU A 90 5.91 -1.38 -7.82
CA LEU A 90 5.89 -2.00 -6.50
C LEU A 90 4.53 -2.66 -6.28
N ALA A 91 4.46 -3.70 -5.45
CA ALA A 91 3.18 -4.32 -5.10
C ALA A 91 2.28 -3.30 -4.40
N GLN A 92 1.27 -2.80 -5.10
CA GLN A 92 0.38 -1.74 -4.63
C GLN A 92 -0.08 -1.89 -3.16
N PRO A 93 -0.65 -3.02 -2.71
CA PRO A 93 -1.17 -3.11 -1.34
C PRO A 93 -0.07 -3.08 -0.29
N THR A 94 1.21 -3.21 -0.65
CA THR A 94 2.31 -3.19 0.31
C THR A 94 2.97 -1.82 0.44
N VAL A 95 2.58 -0.84 -0.38
CA VAL A 95 3.21 0.48 -0.43
C VAL A 95 2.58 1.44 0.57
N PHE A 96 3.45 2.02 1.40
CA PHE A 96 3.14 3.10 2.32
C PHE A 96 4.07 4.28 2.04
N LEU A 97 3.52 5.49 2.07
CA LEU A 97 4.19 6.73 1.73
C LEU A 97 4.20 7.64 2.95
N GLU A 98 5.31 8.33 3.19
CA GLU A 98 5.29 9.50 4.06
C GLU A 98 4.61 10.65 3.31
N ASP A 99 3.64 11.29 3.93
CA ASP A 99 2.93 12.42 3.34
C ASP A 99 3.88 13.62 3.26
N MET A 100 4.26 13.98 2.04
CA MET A 100 5.15 15.11 1.76
C MET A 100 4.38 16.40 1.42
N PHE A 101 3.06 16.45 1.63
CA PHE A 101 2.17 17.54 1.20
C PHE A 101 1.57 18.37 2.33
#